data_AF-R6ZD13-F1
#
_entry.id   AF-R6ZD13-F1
#
_cell.length_a   1.000
_cell.length_b   1.000
_cell.length_c   1.000
_cell.angle_alpha   90.00
_cell.angle_beta   90.00
_cell.angle_gamma   90.00
#
_symmetry.space_group_name_H-M   'P 1'
#
loop_
_entity.id
_entity.type
_entity.pdbx_description
1 polymer ?
#
loop_
_entity_poly.entity_id
_entity_poly.type
_entity_poly.pdbx_seq_one_letter_code
_entity_poly.pdbx_strand_id
1 'polypeptide(L)'
;MPEFGTDFAMQMLLDTKPKYFSDLVRIAGLAHGTDVWLGNAQTLIQEGKATIQTAICTRDDIMVYLIGMGLEEGLSFTIMESVRKGKGLKPEWEEEMTAHGVPDWYIWSCKKIKYMFPKAHAAAYVMMAWRIAYCKVFYPLAYYAAFFSIRASGFSYELMCQGREKLEHHLADYRKRLDSLSKKEQDTLRDMRIVQEMYARGYEFTPIDIYKASARNFQIIDGKLMPSLSSIDGLGEKAADGIVFAAEDGPFLSKEDFINRSKVTKTVADLMADLGLLRGLPESNQLSLFDLAL
;
A
#
# COMPACT_ATOMS: atom_id res chain seq x y z
N MET A 1 -1.14 -4.60 -0.14
CA MET A 1 0.00 -5.48 -0.53
C MET A 1 0.84 -4.73 -1.54
N PRO A 2 2.18 -4.69 -1.44
CA PRO A 2 2.98 -4.13 -2.52
C PRO A 2 2.71 -4.94 -3.80
N GLU A 3 2.74 -4.27 -4.95
CA GLU A 3 2.36 -4.78 -6.29
C GLU A 3 0.88 -5.16 -6.46
N PHE A 4 0.28 -5.83 -5.48
CA PHE A 4 -1.04 -6.45 -5.58
C PHE A 4 -2.14 -5.72 -4.78
N GLY A 5 -1.87 -4.49 -4.35
CA GLY A 5 -2.78 -3.71 -3.50
C GLY A 5 -3.57 -2.62 -4.22
N THR A 6 -3.30 -2.38 -5.52
CA THR A 6 -4.04 -1.42 -6.33
C THR A 6 -5.31 -2.07 -6.88
N ASP A 7 -6.35 -1.28 -7.15
CA ASP A 7 -7.59 -1.82 -7.73
C ASP A 7 -7.34 -2.49 -9.09
N PHE A 8 -6.41 -1.96 -9.88
CA PHE A 8 -5.97 -2.56 -11.13
C PHE A 8 -5.36 -3.96 -10.95
N ALA A 9 -4.37 -4.10 -10.06
CA ALA A 9 -3.72 -5.39 -9.82
C ALA A 9 -4.65 -6.39 -9.13
N MET A 10 -5.54 -5.94 -8.24
CA MET A 10 -6.56 -6.79 -7.62
C MET A 10 -7.55 -7.30 -8.66
N GLN A 11 -7.98 -6.48 -9.62
CA GLN A 11 -8.83 -6.94 -10.72
C GLN A 11 -8.11 -7.99 -11.58
N MET A 12 -6.83 -7.79 -11.89
CA MET A 12 -6.04 -8.80 -12.61
C MET A 12 -5.98 -10.13 -11.86
N LEU A 13 -5.85 -10.13 -10.53
CA LEU A 13 -5.88 -11.35 -9.72
C LEU A 13 -7.24 -12.06 -9.81
N LEU A 14 -8.34 -11.31 -9.82
CA LEU A 14 -9.69 -11.85 -9.97
C LEU A 14 -9.92 -12.47 -11.35
N ASP A 15 -9.43 -11.80 -12.40
CA ASP A 15 -9.56 -12.25 -13.79
C ASP A 15 -8.71 -13.50 -14.06
N THR A 16 -7.51 -13.57 -13.48
CA THR A 16 -6.50 -14.61 -13.80
C THR A 16 -6.49 -15.79 -12.83
N LYS A 17 -7.00 -15.63 -11.60
CA LYS A 17 -7.06 -16.67 -10.55
C LYS A 17 -5.75 -17.48 -10.43
N PRO A 18 -4.62 -16.84 -10.10
CA PRO A 18 -3.31 -17.49 -10.09
C PRO A 18 -3.27 -18.66 -9.11
N LYS A 19 -2.60 -19.75 -9.50
CA LYS A 19 -2.46 -20.96 -8.67
C LYS A 19 -1.05 -21.13 -8.13
N TYR A 20 -0.05 -20.62 -8.85
CA TYR A 20 1.36 -20.83 -8.55
C TYR A 20 2.08 -19.51 -8.29
N PHE A 21 3.21 -19.57 -7.56
CA PHE A 21 4.07 -18.40 -7.35
C PHE A 21 4.52 -17.78 -8.68
N SER A 22 4.81 -18.61 -9.68
CA SER A 22 5.17 -18.16 -11.04
C SER A 22 4.06 -17.36 -11.72
N ASP A 23 2.79 -17.65 -11.41
CA ASP A 23 1.67 -16.89 -11.97
C ASP A 23 1.64 -15.46 -11.39
N LEU A 24 2.00 -15.30 -10.11
CA LEU A 24 2.13 -13.97 -9.50
C LEU A 24 3.27 -13.17 -10.11
N VAL A 25 4.41 -13.81 -10.40
CA VAL A 25 5.52 -13.18 -11.12
C VAL A 25 5.08 -12.69 -12.50
N ARG A 26 4.27 -13.49 -13.21
CA ARG A 26 3.71 -13.12 -14.50
C ARG A 26 2.73 -11.95 -14.40
N ILE A 27 1.81 -11.98 -13.45
CA ILE A 27 0.87 -10.89 -13.19
C ILE A 27 1.59 -9.59 -12.86
N ALA A 28 2.65 -9.64 -12.04
CA ALA A 28 3.47 -8.48 -11.77
C ALA A 28 4.11 -7.92 -13.06
N GLY A 29 4.64 -8.76 -13.94
CA GLY A 29 5.15 -8.33 -15.24
C GLY A 29 4.09 -7.62 -16.09
N LEU A 30 2.87 -8.16 -16.13
CA LEU A 30 1.73 -7.59 -16.85
C LEU A 30 1.25 -6.25 -16.27
N ALA A 31 1.36 -6.08 -14.95
CA ALA A 31 0.83 -4.89 -14.26
C ALA A 31 1.71 -3.63 -14.42
N HIS A 32 2.98 -3.79 -14.81
CA HIS A 32 3.96 -2.70 -14.90
C HIS A 32 4.34 -2.31 -16.33
N GLY A 33 3.86 -3.04 -17.32
CA GLY A 33 4.16 -2.79 -18.73
C GLY A 33 3.12 -1.89 -19.40
N THR A 34 3.57 -0.95 -20.23
CA THR A 34 2.69 -0.13 -21.06
C THR A 34 2.20 -0.95 -22.26
N ASP A 35 0.88 -1.02 -22.45
CA ASP A 35 0.18 -1.83 -23.46
C ASP A 35 0.50 -3.33 -23.39
N VAL A 36 0.79 -3.83 -22.18
CA VAL A 36 1.02 -5.25 -21.91
C VAL A 36 -0.27 -5.95 -21.50
N TRP A 37 -1.05 -5.37 -20.58
CA TRP A 37 -2.32 -5.95 -20.13
C TRP A 37 -3.54 -5.46 -20.93
N LEU A 38 -3.95 -4.20 -20.71
CA LEU A 38 -5.17 -3.62 -21.28
C LEU A 38 -5.09 -3.60 -22.81
N GLY A 39 -6.11 -4.15 -23.47
CA GLY A 39 -6.16 -4.23 -24.93
C GLY A 39 -5.10 -5.15 -25.56
N ASN A 40 -4.40 -5.96 -24.76
CA ASN A 40 -3.42 -6.94 -25.22
C ASN A 40 -3.60 -8.28 -24.52
N ALA A 41 -2.78 -8.62 -23.50
CA ALA A 41 -2.87 -9.91 -22.82
C ALA A 41 -4.27 -10.18 -22.23
N GLN A 42 -4.95 -9.14 -21.74
CA GLN A 42 -6.34 -9.24 -21.26
C GLN A 42 -7.29 -9.75 -22.36
N THR A 43 -7.21 -9.16 -23.56
CA THR A 43 -8.02 -9.55 -24.71
C THR A 43 -7.75 -10.98 -25.13
N LEU A 44 -6.47 -11.37 -25.20
CA LEU A 44 -6.07 -12.73 -25.58
C LEU A 44 -6.57 -13.78 -24.58
N ILE A 45 -6.60 -13.46 -23.29
CA ILE A 45 -7.13 -14.33 -22.24
C ILE A 45 -8.66 -14.43 -22.33
N GLN A 46 -9.35 -13.31 -22.55
CA GLN A 46 -10.81 -13.29 -22.71
C GLN A 46 -11.28 -14.05 -23.96
N GLU A 47 -10.52 -13.98 -25.05
CA GLU A 47 -10.79 -14.71 -26.29
C GLU A 47 -10.38 -16.20 -26.22
N GLY A 48 -9.78 -16.65 -25.12
CA GLY A 48 -9.30 -18.03 -24.96
C GLY A 48 -8.09 -18.39 -25.82
N LYS A 49 -7.43 -17.40 -26.44
CA LYS A 49 -6.21 -17.58 -27.25
C LYS A 49 -4.96 -17.75 -26.40
N ALA A 50 -4.98 -17.21 -25.18
CA ALA A 50 -3.90 -17.36 -24.22
C ALA A 50 -4.43 -17.65 -22.80
N THR A 51 -3.55 -18.17 -21.97
CA THR A 51 -3.73 -18.26 -20.51
C THR A 51 -2.68 -17.37 -19.85
N ILE A 52 -2.76 -17.15 -18.54
CA ILE A 52 -1.69 -16.44 -17.82
C ILE A 52 -0.33 -17.13 -18.01
N GLN A 53 -0.30 -18.46 -18.20
CA GLN A 53 0.93 -19.22 -18.40
C GLN A 53 1.51 -19.10 -19.81
N THR A 54 0.70 -18.75 -20.82
CA THR A 54 1.12 -18.64 -22.23
C THR A 54 1.20 -17.21 -22.74
N ALA A 55 0.62 -16.24 -22.04
CA ALA A 55 0.71 -14.83 -22.36
C ALA A 55 2.14 -14.28 -22.18
N ILE A 56 2.49 -13.27 -22.98
CA ILE A 56 3.77 -12.55 -22.86
C ILE A 56 3.72 -11.65 -21.63
N CYS A 57 4.39 -12.06 -20.56
CA CYS A 57 4.33 -11.37 -19.26
C CYS A 57 5.62 -10.62 -18.94
N THR A 58 6.75 -11.12 -19.42
CA THR A 58 8.08 -10.54 -19.23
C THR A 58 8.88 -10.64 -20.52
N ARG A 59 9.92 -9.81 -20.67
CA ARG A 59 10.76 -9.87 -21.88
C ARG A 59 11.40 -11.24 -22.06
N ASP A 60 11.80 -11.87 -20.97
CA ASP A 60 12.47 -13.17 -20.97
C ASP A 60 11.56 -14.25 -21.58
N ASP A 61 10.23 -14.13 -21.43
CA ASP A 61 9.28 -15.05 -22.05
C ASP A 61 9.37 -15.00 -23.59
N ILE A 62 9.64 -13.84 -24.20
CA ILE A 62 9.81 -13.71 -25.66
C ILE A 62 11.00 -14.51 -26.14
N MET A 63 12.17 -14.26 -25.55
CA MET A 63 13.41 -14.90 -25.98
C MET A 63 13.32 -16.42 -25.80
N VAL A 64 12.89 -16.88 -24.63
CA VAL A 64 12.82 -18.32 -24.32
C VAL A 64 11.77 -19.03 -25.19
N TYR A 65 10.62 -18.39 -25.45
CA TYR A 65 9.60 -18.95 -26.32
C TYR A 65 10.12 -19.11 -27.76
N LEU A 66 10.74 -18.07 -28.34
CA LEU A 66 11.23 -18.12 -29.71
C LEU A 66 12.34 -19.15 -29.91
N ILE A 67 13.27 -19.25 -28.95
CA ILE A 67 14.27 -20.33 -28.94
C ILE A 67 13.58 -21.70 -28.88
N GLY A 68 12.56 -21.85 -28.03
CA GLY A 68 11.77 -23.08 -27.94
C GLY A 68 11.01 -23.44 -29.22
N MET A 69 10.68 -22.46 -30.06
CA MET A 69 10.09 -22.66 -31.39
C MET A 69 11.14 -22.93 -32.49
N GLY A 70 12.43 -22.85 -32.16
CA GLY A 70 13.55 -23.17 -33.05
C GLY A 70 14.25 -21.97 -33.69
N LEU A 71 13.91 -20.72 -33.32
CA LEU A 71 14.61 -19.55 -33.83
C LEU A 71 16.03 -19.44 -33.25
N GLU A 72 16.95 -18.87 -34.02
CA GLU A 72 18.33 -18.61 -33.59
C GLU A 72 18.37 -17.72 -32.34
N GLU A 73 19.32 -17.99 -31.43
CA GLU A 73 19.38 -17.37 -30.10
C GLU A 73 19.64 -15.85 -30.17
N GLY A 74 20.56 -15.42 -31.03
CA GLY A 74 20.88 -14.02 -31.28
C GLY A 74 19.71 -13.24 -31.88
N LEU A 75 18.99 -13.83 -32.83
CA LEU A 75 17.76 -13.25 -33.39
C LEU A 75 16.65 -13.16 -32.32
N SER A 76 16.43 -14.23 -31.56
CA SER A 76 15.44 -14.27 -30.47
C SER A 76 15.72 -13.20 -29.41
N PHE A 77 16.98 -13.01 -29.03
CA PHE A 77 17.42 -11.93 -28.15
C PHE A 77 17.13 -10.54 -28.75
N THR A 78 17.42 -10.36 -30.04
CA THR A 78 17.24 -9.09 -30.75
C THR A 78 15.76 -8.71 -30.82
N ILE A 79 14.89 -9.67 -31.15
CA ILE A 79 13.43 -9.50 -31.17
C ILE A 79 12.93 -9.12 -29.77
N MET A 80 13.33 -9.85 -28.73
CA MET A 80 12.99 -9.52 -27.35
C MET A 80 13.38 -8.08 -26.99
N GLU A 81 14.62 -7.67 -27.28
CA GLU A 81 15.11 -6.32 -26.94
C GLU A 81 14.41 -5.22 -27.74
N SER A 82 13.95 -5.52 -28.96
CA SER A 82 13.13 -4.60 -29.76
C SER A 82 11.74 -4.42 -29.13
N VAL A 83 11.03 -5.53 -28.89
CA VAL A 83 9.66 -5.53 -28.37
C VAL A 83 9.58 -4.90 -26.99
N ARG A 84 10.49 -5.24 -26.07
CA ARG A 84 10.49 -4.68 -24.70
C ARG A 84 10.73 -3.17 -24.64
N LYS A 85 11.28 -2.59 -25.72
CA LYS A 85 11.53 -1.14 -25.90
C LYS A 85 10.44 -0.46 -26.74
N GLY A 86 9.37 -1.18 -27.10
CA GLY A 86 8.27 -0.63 -27.89
C GLY A 86 8.62 -0.36 -29.35
N LYS A 87 9.70 -0.96 -29.86
CA LYS A 87 10.14 -0.79 -31.26
C LYS A 87 9.43 -1.75 -32.22
N GLY A 88 8.61 -2.67 -31.69
CA GLY A 88 7.85 -3.63 -32.48
C GLY A 88 8.71 -4.67 -33.18
N LEU A 89 8.17 -5.21 -34.27
CA LEU A 89 8.79 -6.23 -35.11
C LEU A 89 9.05 -5.67 -36.51
N LYS A 90 10.11 -6.15 -37.15
CA LYS A 90 10.37 -5.90 -38.57
C LYS A 90 9.70 -6.98 -39.44
N PRO A 91 9.39 -6.71 -40.71
CA PRO A 91 8.76 -7.69 -41.59
C PRO A 91 9.52 -9.02 -41.67
N GLU A 92 10.85 -8.98 -41.77
CA GLU A 92 11.67 -10.20 -41.84
C GLU A 92 11.61 -11.03 -40.56
N TRP A 93 11.33 -10.41 -39.40
CA TRP A 93 11.15 -11.14 -38.15
C TRP A 93 9.77 -11.78 -38.06
N GLU A 94 8.73 -11.13 -38.59
CA GLU A 94 7.38 -11.70 -38.65
C GLU A 94 7.34 -12.93 -39.55
N GLU A 95 8.02 -12.87 -40.70
CA GLU A 95 8.19 -14.01 -41.61
C GLU A 95 8.91 -15.17 -40.94
N GLU A 96 10.04 -14.90 -40.27
CA GLU A 96 10.81 -15.93 -39.58
C GLU A 96 10.03 -16.59 -38.43
N MET A 97 9.32 -15.77 -37.63
CA MET A 97 8.44 -16.25 -36.57
C MET A 97 7.34 -17.15 -37.15
N THR A 98 6.72 -16.75 -38.25
CA THR A 98 5.67 -17.53 -38.92
C THR A 98 6.22 -18.84 -39.50
N ALA A 99 7.40 -18.83 -40.09
CA ALA A 99 8.08 -20.01 -40.64
C ALA A 99 8.36 -21.07 -39.55
N HIS A 100 8.58 -20.63 -38.31
CA HIS A 100 8.75 -21.49 -37.14
C HIS A 100 7.44 -21.81 -36.41
N GLY A 101 6.29 -21.48 -36.98
CA GLY A 101 4.97 -21.80 -36.43
C GLY A 101 4.55 -20.95 -35.23
N VAL A 102 5.17 -19.78 -35.03
CA VAL A 102 4.71 -18.83 -34.01
C VAL A 102 3.32 -18.32 -34.39
N PRO A 103 2.29 -18.42 -33.51
CA PRO A 103 0.94 -18.00 -33.85
C PRO A 103 0.80 -16.51 -34.13
N ASP A 104 -0.10 -16.14 -35.04
CA ASP A 104 -0.39 -14.75 -35.41
C ASP A 104 -0.72 -13.85 -34.21
N TRP A 105 -1.45 -14.40 -33.21
CA TRP A 105 -1.81 -13.64 -32.02
C TRP A 105 -0.58 -13.25 -31.18
N TYR A 106 0.48 -14.06 -31.22
CA TYR A 106 1.74 -13.81 -30.51
C TYR A 106 2.52 -12.68 -31.20
N ILE A 107 2.62 -12.74 -32.54
CA ILE A 107 3.21 -11.68 -33.37
C ILE A 107 2.47 -10.35 -33.16
N TRP A 108 1.13 -10.40 -33.18
CA TRP A 108 0.27 -9.25 -32.89
C TRP A 108 0.52 -8.66 -31.51
N SER A 109 0.65 -9.50 -30.48
CA SER A 109 0.94 -9.06 -29.10
C SER A 109 2.28 -8.33 -29.01
N CYS A 110 3.33 -8.90 -29.61
CA CYS A 110 4.66 -8.28 -29.67
C CYS A 110 4.64 -6.87 -30.28
N LYS A 111 3.79 -6.61 -31.27
CA LYS A 111 3.68 -5.29 -31.93
C LYS A 111 2.98 -4.24 -31.07
N LYS A 112 2.21 -4.64 -30.06
CA LYS A 112 1.48 -3.73 -29.17
C LYS A 112 2.31 -3.23 -28.00
N ILE A 113 3.14 -4.11 -27.43
CA ILE A 113 3.92 -3.83 -26.22
C ILE A 113 4.78 -2.57 -26.42
N LYS A 114 4.69 -1.60 -25.49
CA LYS A 114 5.52 -0.38 -25.50
C LYS A 114 6.68 -0.46 -24.52
N TYR A 115 6.49 -1.16 -23.42
CA TYR A 115 7.52 -1.37 -22.42
C TYR A 115 7.22 -2.63 -21.62
N MET A 116 8.26 -3.42 -21.30
CA MET A 116 8.09 -4.67 -20.55
C MET A 116 9.26 -4.94 -19.60
N PHE A 117 8.92 -5.44 -18.41
CA PHE A 117 9.87 -5.75 -17.34
C PHE A 117 10.66 -7.05 -17.56
N PRO A 118 11.89 -7.13 -17.02
CA PRO A 118 12.62 -8.39 -16.89
C PRO A 118 12.03 -9.27 -15.78
N LYS A 119 12.05 -10.58 -16.02
CA LYS A 119 11.50 -11.59 -15.08
C LYS A 119 12.17 -11.55 -13.70
N ALA A 120 13.48 -11.31 -13.65
CA ALA A 120 14.20 -11.18 -12.39
C ALA A 120 13.68 -10.05 -11.50
N HIS A 121 13.28 -8.92 -12.09
CA HIS A 121 12.71 -7.79 -11.36
C HIS A 121 11.33 -8.15 -10.82
N ALA A 122 10.44 -8.70 -11.66
CA ALA A 122 9.13 -9.16 -11.23
C ALA A 122 9.24 -10.19 -10.09
N ALA A 123 10.16 -11.16 -10.19
CA ALA A 123 10.41 -12.14 -9.15
C ALA A 123 10.86 -11.52 -7.82
N ALA A 124 11.77 -10.53 -7.86
CA ALA A 124 12.26 -9.85 -6.66
C ALA A 124 11.13 -9.13 -5.89
N TYR A 125 10.27 -8.38 -6.60
CA TYR A 125 9.15 -7.68 -5.99
C TYR A 125 8.08 -8.63 -5.46
N VAL A 126 7.73 -9.66 -6.23
CA VAL A 126 6.76 -10.67 -5.81
C VAL A 126 7.25 -11.47 -4.61
N MET A 127 8.55 -11.75 -4.51
CA MET A 127 9.11 -12.36 -3.29
C MET A 127 8.88 -11.47 -2.05
N MET A 128 9.04 -10.15 -2.17
CA MET A 128 8.78 -9.24 -1.04
C MET A 128 7.28 -9.19 -0.71
N ALA A 129 6.42 -9.11 -1.72
CA ALA A 129 4.97 -9.15 -1.53
C ALA A 129 4.54 -10.44 -0.84
N TRP A 130 5.12 -11.60 -1.22
CA TRP A 130 4.83 -12.89 -0.61
C TRP A 130 5.25 -12.97 0.87
N ARG A 131 6.44 -12.45 1.21
CA ARG A 131 6.90 -12.35 2.61
C ARG A 131 5.97 -11.48 3.46
N ILE A 132 5.50 -10.37 2.91
CA ILE A 132 4.54 -9.48 3.60
C ILE A 132 3.17 -10.15 3.69
N ALA A 133 2.74 -10.91 2.68
CA ALA A 133 1.47 -11.66 2.71
C ALA A 133 1.47 -12.68 3.83
N TYR A 134 2.59 -13.38 4.03
CA TYR A 134 2.77 -14.30 5.15
C TYR A 134 2.50 -13.60 6.49
N CYS A 135 3.10 -12.42 6.73
CA CYS A 135 2.81 -11.64 7.92
C CYS A 135 1.36 -11.16 7.99
N LYS A 136 0.77 -10.73 6.88
CA LYS A 136 -0.64 -10.30 6.84
C LYS A 136 -1.60 -11.43 7.25
N VAL A 137 -1.32 -12.66 6.85
CA VAL A 137 -2.16 -13.83 7.17
C VAL A 137 -1.89 -14.34 8.59
N PHE A 138 -0.62 -14.60 8.94
CA PHE A 138 -0.24 -15.32 10.15
C PHE A 138 0.15 -14.41 11.33
N TYR A 139 0.52 -13.16 11.08
CA TYR A 139 0.88 -12.15 12.10
C TYR A 139 0.15 -10.82 11.87
N PRO A 140 -1.20 -10.83 11.79
CA PRO A 140 -1.98 -9.69 11.31
C PRO A 140 -1.77 -8.40 12.10
N LEU A 141 -1.75 -8.45 13.44
CA LEU A 141 -1.50 -7.25 14.24
C LEU A 141 -0.12 -6.65 13.96
N ALA A 142 0.91 -7.47 13.78
CA ALA A 142 2.25 -6.99 13.41
C ALA A 142 2.25 -6.39 11.99
N TYR A 143 1.51 -7.00 11.05
CA TYR A 143 1.33 -6.45 9.71
C TYR A 143 0.66 -5.07 9.76
N TYR A 144 -0.45 -4.93 10.48
CA TYR A 144 -1.19 -3.68 10.59
C TYR A 144 -0.36 -2.61 11.31
N ALA A 145 0.31 -2.96 12.42
CA ALA A 145 1.21 -2.05 13.13
C ALA A 145 2.30 -1.51 12.20
N ALA A 146 2.98 -2.39 11.47
CA ALA A 146 4.03 -1.99 10.52
C ALA A 146 3.46 -1.17 9.35
N PHE A 147 2.29 -1.55 8.81
CA PHE A 147 1.66 -0.83 7.70
C PHE A 147 1.29 0.60 8.12
N PHE A 148 0.61 0.77 9.26
CA PHE A 148 0.19 2.09 9.73
C PHE A 148 1.36 2.97 10.17
N SER A 149 2.46 2.37 10.64
CA SER A 149 3.65 3.13 11.05
C SER A 149 4.52 3.58 9.86
N ILE A 150 4.56 2.81 8.77
CA ILE A 150 5.57 2.99 7.71
C ILE A 150 4.94 3.39 6.35
N ARG A 151 3.71 2.95 6.08
CA ARG A 151 3.12 3.03 4.72
C ARG A 151 1.88 3.91 4.66
N ALA A 152 1.11 4.00 5.74
CA ALA A 152 -0.04 4.88 5.77
C ALA A 152 0.41 6.34 5.68
N SER A 153 -0.22 7.09 4.79
CA SER A 153 0.16 8.47 4.47
C SER A 153 -1.01 9.46 4.60
N GLY A 154 -2.23 8.94 4.72
CA GLY A 154 -3.44 9.70 4.99
C GLY A 154 -4.17 9.21 6.24
N PHE A 155 -3.46 8.54 7.16
CA PHE A 155 -4.04 8.00 8.40
C PHE A 155 -4.56 9.12 9.31
N SER A 156 -5.74 8.93 9.90
CA SER A 156 -6.32 9.85 10.88
C SER A 156 -6.91 9.07 12.05
N TYR A 157 -6.42 9.34 13.26
CA TYR A 157 -6.92 8.73 14.49
C TYR A 157 -8.42 9.02 14.70
N GLU A 158 -8.85 10.24 14.39
CA GLU A 158 -10.25 10.66 14.57
C GLU A 158 -11.19 9.92 13.61
N LEU A 159 -10.79 9.73 12.36
CA LEU A 159 -11.64 9.09 11.37
C LEU A 159 -11.60 7.56 11.47
N MET A 160 -10.46 6.99 11.88
CA MET A 160 -10.19 5.55 11.73
C MET A 160 -10.25 4.76 13.03
N CYS A 161 -9.86 5.36 14.16
CA CYS A 161 -9.64 4.61 15.41
C CYS A 161 -10.81 4.69 16.41
N GLN A 162 -11.88 5.42 16.06
CA GLN A 162 -13.04 5.64 16.93
C GLN A 162 -14.11 4.53 16.82
N GLY A 163 -13.69 3.32 16.46
CA GLY A 163 -14.55 2.16 16.27
C GLY A 163 -15.10 2.01 14.84
N ARG A 164 -15.60 0.81 14.57
CA ARG A 164 -16.04 0.38 13.23
C ARG A 164 -17.17 1.25 12.68
N GLU A 165 -18.18 1.59 13.47
CA GLU A 165 -19.33 2.36 12.99
C GLU A 165 -18.94 3.75 12.50
N LYS A 166 -18.07 4.44 13.24
CA LYS A 166 -17.56 5.76 12.85
C LYS A 166 -16.70 5.68 11.59
N LEU A 167 -15.86 4.65 11.45
CA LEU A 167 -15.13 4.41 10.20
C LEU A 167 -16.07 4.21 9.01
N GLU A 168 -17.10 3.35 9.15
CA GLU A 168 -18.05 3.08 8.05
C GLU A 168 -18.85 4.32 7.65
N HIS A 169 -19.20 5.17 8.61
CA HIS A 169 -19.82 6.47 8.33
C HIS A 169 -18.94 7.35 7.44
N HIS A 170 -17.66 7.51 7.78
CA HIS A 170 -16.72 8.30 6.97
C HIS A 170 -16.44 7.65 5.61
N LEU A 171 -16.32 6.32 5.55
CA LEU A 171 -16.19 5.59 4.29
C LEU A 171 -17.39 5.83 3.36
N ALA A 172 -18.60 5.87 3.91
CA ALA A 172 -19.81 6.14 3.12
C ALA A 172 -19.82 7.56 2.54
N ASP A 173 -19.37 8.56 3.30
CA ASP A 173 -19.19 9.93 2.79
C ASP A 173 -18.18 9.97 1.64
N TYR A 174 -16.97 9.44 1.86
CA TYR A 174 -15.91 9.48 0.85
C TYR A 174 -16.30 8.75 -0.44
N ARG A 175 -17.03 7.64 -0.33
CA ARG A 175 -17.54 6.90 -1.50
C ARG A 175 -18.58 7.69 -2.29
N LYS A 176 -19.42 8.50 -1.65
CA LYS A 176 -20.44 9.32 -2.36
C LYS A 176 -19.82 10.40 -3.24
N ARG A 177 -18.61 10.84 -2.91
CA ARG A 177 -17.90 11.93 -3.61
C ARG A 177 -16.55 11.48 -4.15
N LEU A 178 -16.43 10.21 -4.53
CA LEU A 178 -15.19 9.57 -4.95
C LEU A 178 -14.45 10.34 -6.05
N ASP A 179 -15.20 10.85 -7.03
CA ASP A 179 -14.65 11.58 -8.19
C ASP A 179 -14.16 12.99 -7.86
N SER A 180 -14.53 13.55 -6.71
CA SER A 180 -14.13 14.89 -6.26
C SER A 180 -13.15 14.89 -5.09
N LEU A 181 -12.68 13.70 -4.67
CA LEU A 181 -11.68 13.60 -3.61
C LEU A 181 -10.35 14.22 -4.05
N SER A 182 -9.82 15.11 -3.20
CA SER A 182 -8.46 15.59 -3.29
C SER A 182 -7.45 14.45 -3.13
N LYS A 183 -6.18 14.69 -3.50
CA LYS A 183 -5.12 13.69 -3.34
C LYS A 183 -4.97 13.20 -1.89
N LYS A 184 -5.05 14.12 -0.92
CA LYS A 184 -5.01 13.77 0.52
C LYS A 184 -6.16 12.84 0.89
N GLU A 185 -7.36 13.15 0.44
CA GLU A 185 -8.55 12.34 0.74
C GLU A 185 -8.54 10.97 0.07
N GLN A 186 -7.96 10.86 -1.13
CA GLN A 186 -7.72 9.57 -1.78
C GLN A 186 -6.77 8.69 -0.96
N ASP A 187 -5.70 9.28 -0.41
CA ASP A 187 -4.77 8.57 0.47
C ASP A 187 -5.42 8.18 1.80
N THR A 188 -6.27 9.06 2.36
CA THR A 188 -7.10 8.74 3.54
C THR A 188 -8.07 7.59 3.25
N LEU A 189 -8.78 7.61 2.11
CA LEU A 189 -9.68 6.52 1.70
C LEU A 189 -8.93 5.19 1.55
N ARG A 190 -7.73 5.22 0.96
CA ARG A 190 -6.88 4.03 0.83
C ARG A 190 -6.56 3.45 2.20
N ASP A 191 -6.17 4.29 3.16
CA ASP A 191 -5.79 3.83 4.49
C ASP A 191 -7.04 3.38 5.30
N MET A 192 -8.19 4.06 5.15
CA MET A 192 -9.48 3.63 5.72
C MET A 192 -9.88 2.22 5.26
N ARG A 193 -9.62 1.83 4.00
CA ARG A 193 -9.90 0.46 3.51
C ARG A 193 -9.08 -0.60 4.26
N ILE A 194 -7.85 -0.28 4.66
CA ILE A 194 -7.00 -1.20 5.43
C ILE A 194 -7.48 -1.30 6.88
N VAL A 195 -7.93 -0.18 7.47
CA VAL A 195 -8.56 -0.15 8.80
C VAL A 195 -9.89 -0.92 8.79
N GLN A 196 -10.69 -0.79 7.72
CA GLN A 196 -11.92 -1.56 7.52
C GLN A 196 -11.64 -3.08 7.48
N GLU A 197 -10.59 -3.48 6.76
CA GLU A 197 -10.14 -4.88 6.75
C GLU A 197 -9.72 -5.36 8.15
N MET A 198 -8.96 -4.54 8.89
CA MET A 198 -8.52 -4.86 10.25
C MET A 198 -9.73 -5.10 11.18
N TYR A 199 -10.72 -4.20 11.17
CA TYR A 199 -11.96 -4.38 11.95
C TYR A 199 -12.77 -5.59 11.47
N ALA A 200 -12.85 -5.83 10.16
CA ALA A 200 -13.56 -7.00 9.62
C ALA A 200 -12.93 -8.33 10.04
N ARG A 201 -11.62 -8.33 10.37
CA ARG A 201 -10.91 -9.48 10.93
C ARG A 201 -10.99 -9.59 12.45
N GLY A 202 -11.73 -8.70 13.11
CA GLY A 202 -11.97 -8.73 14.56
C GLY A 202 -10.87 -8.09 15.41
N TYR A 203 -9.95 -7.33 14.80
CA TYR A 203 -8.98 -6.55 15.55
C TYR A 203 -9.51 -5.15 15.85
N GLU A 204 -9.01 -4.56 16.93
CA GLU A 204 -9.46 -3.26 17.41
C GLU A 204 -8.28 -2.35 17.73
N PHE A 205 -8.56 -1.06 17.80
CA PHE A 205 -7.63 -0.09 18.37
C PHE A 205 -7.91 0.07 19.86
N THR A 206 -6.85 0.30 20.63
CA THR A 206 -6.96 0.93 21.95
C THR A 206 -6.82 2.45 21.78
N PRO A 207 -7.46 3.27 22.63
CA PRO A 207 -7.18 4.70 22.66
C PRO A 207 -5.69 4.99 22.84
N ILE A 208 -5.24 6.12 22.30
CA ILE A 208 -3.88 6.61 22.54
C ILE A 208 -3.72 6.88 24.04
N ASP A 209 -2.72 6.26 24.64
CA ASP A 209 -2.23 6.59 25.99
C ASP A 209 -1.02 7.52 25.82
N ILE A 210 -1.17 8.81 26.16
CA ILE A 210 -0.14 9.84 25.95
C ILE A 210 1.17 9.57 26.73
N TYR A 211 1.15 8.65 27.70
CA TYR A 211 2.33 8.25 28.48
C TYR A 211 3.02 7.00 27.95
N LYS A 212 2.41 6.28 27.00
CA LYS A 212 2.95 5.02 26.43
C LYS A 212 3.12 5.06 24.92
N ALA A 213 2.32 5.89 24.24
CA ALA A 213 2.29 5.96 22.80
C ALA A 213 3.62 6.45 22.23
N SER A 214 4.12 5.74 21.23
CA SER A 214 5.25 6.21 20.44
C SER A 214 4.82 7.42 19.59
N ALA A 215 5.77 8.33 19.37
CA ALA A 215 5.59 9.44 18.46
C ALA A 215 5.16 8.99 17.05
N ARG A 216 5.76 7.90 16.53
CA ARG A 216 5.62 7.47 15.12
C ARG A 216 5.14 6.04 14.92
N ASN A 217 5.35 5.15 15.90
CA ASN A 217 5.08 3.72 15.71
C ASN A 217 3.78 3.28 16.37
N PHE A 218 2.94 2.55 15.63
CA PHE A 218 1.81 1.82 16.19
C PHE A 218 2.34 0.64 17.02
N GLN A 219 1.76 0.44 18.20
CA GLN A 219 2.21 -0.57 19.16
C GLN A 219 1.12 -1.62 19.37
N ILE A 220 1.52 -2.88 19.51
CA ILE A 220 0.61 -3.94 19.91
C ILE A 220 0.52 -3.93 21.44
N ILE A 221 -0.67 -3.68 21.98
CA ILE A 221 -0.94 -3.63 23.42
C ILE A 221 -2.15 -4.52 23.68
N ASP A 222 -1.99 -5.56 24.51
CA ASP A 222 -3.07 -6.45 24.95
C ASP A 222 -3.93 -7.02 23.80
N GLY A 223 -3.28 -7.41 22.70
CA GLY A 223 -3.96 -7.96 21.52
C GLY A 223 -4.70 -6.93 20.65
N LYS A 224 -4.52 -5.63 20.92
CA LYS A 224 -5.05 -4.50 20.16
C LYS A 224 -3.91 -3.65 19.61
N LEU A 225 -4.23 -2.67 18.76
CA LEU A 225 -3.26 -1.66 18.30
C LEU A 225 -3.47 -0.34 19.00
N MET A 226 -2.42 0.18 19.61
CA MET A 226 -2.35 1.58 20.03
C MET A 226 -1.79 2.42 18.88
N PRO A 227 -2.54 3.41 18.39
CA PRO A 227 -2.04 4.35 17.39
C PRO A 227 -0.87 5.17 17.89
N SER A 228 -0.03 5.63 16.98
CA SER A 228 1.02 6.60 17.30
C SER A 228 0.44 8.00 17.52
N LEU A 229 1.17 8.87 18.20
CA LEU A 229 0.77 10.27 18.35
C LEU A 229 0.66 10.97 16.98
N SER A 230 1.60 10.70 16.06
CA SER A 230 1.59 11.26 14.69
C SER A 230 0.35 10.92 13.85
N SER A 231 -0.50 10.00 14.31
CA SER A 231 -1.78 9.68 13.67
C SER A 231 -2.88 10.72 13.95
N ILE A 232 -2.65 11.66 14.88
CA ILE A 232 -3.57 12.76 15.19
C ILE A 232 -3.38 13.87 14.15
N ASP A 233 -4.47 14.24 13.46
CA ASP A 233 -4.45 15.30 12.46
C ASP A 233 -3.96 16.63 13.06
N GLY A 234 -3.04 17.29 12.36
CA GLY A 234 -2.45 18.56 12.80
C GLY A 234 -1.34 18.42 13.85
N LEU A 235 -1.12 17.24 14.44
CA LEU A 235 0.03 16.99 15.32
C LEU A 235 1.28 16.68 14.47
N GLY A 236 2.14 17.68 14.29
CA GLY A 236 3.41 17.52 13.60
C GLY A 236 4.40 16.63 14.36
N GLU A 237 5.34 16.02 13.63
CA GLU A 237 6.32 15.07 14.21
C GLU A 237 7.08 15.61 15.43
N LYS A 238 7.54 16.86 15.38
CA LYS A 238 8.26 17.49 16.51
C LYS A 238 7.38 17.63 17.75
N ALA A 239 6.09 17.91 17.56
CA ALA A 239 5.15 18.02 18.67
C ALA A 239 4.83 16.63 19.24
N ALA A 240 4.71 15.60 18.39
CA ALA A 240 4.61 14.21 18.85
C ALA A 240 5.83 13.77 19.67
N ASP A 241 7.05 14.08 19.19
CA ASP A 241 8.28 13.85 19.94
C ASP A 241 8.28 14.63 21.27
N GLY A 242 7.86 15.89 21.25
CA GLY A 242 7.73 16.74 22.44
C GLY A 242 6.80 16.18 23.51
N ILE A 243 5.68 15.56 23.12
CA ILE A 243 4.79 14.85 24.07
C ILE A 243 5.52 13.69 24.74
N VAL A 244 6.20 12.85 23.96
CA VAL A 244 6.93 11.68 24.48
C VAL A 244 7.98 12.11 25.49
N PHE A 245 8.84 13.07 25.12
CA PHE A 245 9.88 13.57 26.03
C PHE A 245 9.28 14.22 27.28
N ALA A 246 8.24 15.05 27.11
CA ALA A 246 7.59 15.68 28.26
C ALA A 246 6.97 14.64 29.20
N ALA A 247 6.42 13.54 28.70
CA ALA A 247 5.85 12.47 29.52
C ALA A 247 6.90 11.72 30.37
N GLU A 248 8.18 11.71 29.97
CA GLU A 248 9.27 11.12 30.75
C GLU A 248 9.54 11.88 32.07
N ASP A 249 9.26 13.18 32.09
CA ASP A 249 9.38 14.03 33.29
C ASP A 249 8.24 13.81 34.31
N GLY A 250 7.36 12.84 34.07
CA GLY A 250 6.26 12.45 34.93
C GLY A 250 4.89 12.96 34.45
N PRO A 251 3.80 12.65 35.20
CA PRO A 251 2.44 12.98 34.79
C PRO A 251 2.23 14.48 34.52
N PHE A 252 1.35 14.80 33.58
CA PHE A 252 0.91 16.18 33.37
C PHE A 252 -0.04 16.60 34.48
N LEU A 253 0.11 17.84 34.96
CA LEU A 253 -0.70 18.38 36.06
C LEU A 253 -2.02 19.02 35.56
N SER A 254 -2.00 19.55 34.34
CA SER A 254 -3.11 20.21 33.68
C SER A 254 -2.88 20.23 32.17
N LYS A 255 -3.90 20.65 31.42
CA LYS A 255 -3.78 20.90 29.98
C LYS A 255 -2.80 22.03 29.67
N GLU A 256 -2.76 23.07 30.51
CA GLU A 256 -1.74 24.12 30.42
C GLU A 256 -0.32 23.56 30.62
N ASP A 257 -0.11 22.71 31.62
CA ASP A 257 1.18 22.03 31.85
C ASP A 257 1.57 21.16 30.65
N PHE A 258 0.61 20.40 30.11
CA PHE A 258 0.79 19.60 28.90
C PHE A 258 1.26 20.46 27.72
N ILE A 259 0.57 21.57 27.41
CA ILE A 259 0.93 22.50 26.33
C ILE A 259 2.34 23.05 26.56
N ASN A 260 2.63 23.51 27.78
CA ASN A 260 3.89 24.16 28.11
C ASN A 260 5.09 23.21 28.01
N ARG A 261 4.96 21.96 28.45
CA ARG A 261 6.03 20.96 28.42
C ARG A 261 6.19 20.33 27.04
N SER A 262 5.10 19.92 26.40
CA SER A 262 5.15 19.23 25.09
C SER A 262 5.36 20.17 23.91
N LYS A 263 5.14 21.48 24.08
CA LYS A 263 5.15 22.50 23.02
C LYS A 263 4.10 22.27 21.92
N VAL A 264 3.07 21.50 22.22
CA VAL A 264 1.90 21.31 21.35
C VAL A 264 1.11 22.62 21.28
N THR A 265 0.55 22.94 20.11
CA THR A 265 -0.29 24.15 19.97
C THR A 265 -1.61 23.99 20.72
N LYS A 266 -2.20 25.10 21.16
CA LYS A 266 -3.50 25.07 21.85
C LYS A 266 -4.58 24.33 21.04
N THR A 267 -4.66 24.58 19.73
CA THR A 267 -5.61 23.93 18.83
C THR A 267 -5.47 22.40 18.82
N VAL A 268 -4.23 21.88 18.83
CA VAL A 268 -4.01 20.43 18.86
C VAL A 268 -4.29 19.87 20.25
N ALA A 269 -3.96 20.58 21.32
CA ALA A 269 -4.31 20.17 22.68
C ALA A 269 -5.83 20.14 22.92
N ASP A 270 -6.57 21.10 22.35
CA ASP A 270 -8.03 21.13 22.36
C ASP A 270 -8.59 19.90 21.62
N LEU A 271 -8.10 19.61 20.41
CA LEU A 271 -8.47 18.42 19.65
C LEU A 271 -8.18 17.12 20.43
N MET A 272 -7.01 17.01 21.07
CA MET A 272 -6.66 15.85 21.90
C MET A 272 -7.60 15.70 23.10
N ALA A 273 -8.03 16.80 23.71
CA ALA A 273 -9.01 16.79 24.78
C ALA A 273 -10.39 16.33 24.29
N ASP A 274 -10.85 16.82 23.13
CA ASP A 274 -12.12 16.42 22.51
C ASP A 274 -12.14 14.94 22.13
N LEU A 275 -10.98 14.41 21.70
CA LEU A 275 -10.76 12.98 21.45
C LEU A 275 -10.63 12.15 22.75
N GLY A 276 -10.68 12.80 23.92
CA GLY A 276 -10.63 12.16 25.23
C GLY A 276 -9.25 11.67 25.65
N LEU A 277 -8.18 12.17 25.02
CA LEU A 277 -6.79 11.75 25.31
C LEU A 277 -6.20 12.44 26.54
N LEU A 278 -6.75 13.59 26.92
CA LEU A 278 -6.33 14.38 28.08
C LEU A 278 -7.30 14.26 29.27
N ARG A 279 -8.04 13.16 29.35
CA ARG A 279 -9.04 12.94 30.42
C ARG A 279 -8.39 12.99 31.80
N GLY A 280 -9.05 13.68 32.73
CA GLY A 280 -8.61 13.82 34.11
C GLY A 280 -7.63 14.98 34.35
N LEU A 281 -7.17 15.66 33.29
CA LEU A 281 -6.39 16.89 33.45
C LEU A 281 -7.32 18.10 33.61
N PRO A 282 -7.16 18.92 34.67
CA PRO A 282 -7.82 20.22 34.74
C PRO A 282 -7.28 21.18 33.66
N GLU A 283 -8.01 22.25 33.37
CA GLU A 283 -7.55 23.25 32.37
C GLU A 283 -6.24 23.92 32.76
N SER A 284 -6.10 24.33 34.03
CA SER A 284 -4.91 25.00 34.57
C SER A 284 -4.53 24.46 35.95
N ASN A 285 -3.28 24.72 36.34
CA ASN A 285 -2.82 24.48 37.71
C ASN A 285 -3.37 25.59 38.62
N GLN A 286 -4.05 25.24 39.72
CA GLN A 286 -4.54 26.23 40.69
C GLN A 286 -3.47 26.64 41.72
N LEU A 287 -2.37 25.88 41.82
CA LEU A 287 -1.28 26.10 42.76
C LEU A 287 0.06 25.72 42.09
N SER A 288 1.05 26.61 42.15
CA SER A 288 2.44 26.32 41.82
C SER A 288 3.26 26.23 43.11
N LEU A 289 4.12 25.20 43.22
CA LEU A 289 5.00 25.04 44.39
C LEU A 289 5.98 26.21 44.55
N PHE A 290 6.32 26.90 43.47
CA PHE A 290 7.16 28.10 43.52
C PHE A 290 6.42 29.35 44.02
N ASP A 291 5.09 29.40 43.84
CA ASP A 291 4.26 30.51 44.37
C ASP A 291 4.10 30.41 45.90
N LEU A 292 4.29 29.21 46.46
CA LEU A 292 4.24 28.94 47.91
C LEU A 292 5.60 29.10 48.60
N ALA A 293 6.68 29.34 47.83
CA ALA A 293 8.06 29.46 48.31
C ALA A 293 8.55 30.92 48.39
N LEU A 294 7.67 31.90 48.20
CA LEU A 294 7.87 33.35 48.42
C LEU A 294 7.22 33.78 49.74
#